data_AF-A0A6S7ILH5-F1
#
_entry.id   AF-A0A6S7ILH5-F1
#
_cell.length_a   1.000
_cell.length_b   1.000
_cell.length_c   1.000
_cell.angle_alpha   90.00
_cell.angle_beta   90.00
_cell.angle_gamma   90.00
#
_symmetry.space_group_name_H-M   'P 1'
#
loop_
_entity.id
_entity.type
_entity.pdbx_description
1 polymer ?
#
loop_
_entity_poly.entity_id
_entity_poly.type
_entity_poly.pdbx_seq_one_letter_code
_entity_poly.pdbx_strand_id
1 'polypeptide(L)'
;MIRWRFVVHGGIDGFSRAVVYLGCACDNRSQTVFQLFLNSMSTYKCPRRIRSDHGTENVGVARWMLQHFGPASKPILTGLSVHNQRIERLWRDVNTCVIS
;
A
#
# COMPACT_ATOMS: atom_id res chain seq x y z
N MET A 1 2.87 -15.94 -9.63
CA MET A 1 4.03 -16.00 -10.56
C MET A 1 3.95 -14.79 -11.46
N ILE A 2 4.89 -13.85 -11.35
CA ILE A 2 4.89 -12.61 -12.13
C ILE A 2 5.59 -12.89 -13.47
N ARG A 3 4.81 -13.15 -14.52
CA ARG A 3 5.29 -13.61 -15.84
C ARG A 3 6.27 -12.64 -16.53
N TRP A 4 6.20 -11.35 -16.18
CA TRP A 4 6.96 -10.27 -16.83
C TRP A 4 7.75 -9.39 -15.84
N ARG A 5 7.90 -9.84 -14.59
CA ARG A 5 8.49 -9.06 -13.47
C ARG A 5 7.79 -7.73 -13.16
N PHE A 6 6.61 -7.46 -13.71
CA PHE A 6 5.76 -6.35 -13.33
C PHE A 6 5.07 -6.58 -11.99
N VAL A 7 5.38 -5.73 -11.02
CA VAL A 7 4.74 -5.68 -9.70
C VAL A 7 3.79 -4.50 -9.69
N VAL A 8 2.51 -4.77 -9.39
CA VAL A 8 1.53 -3.71 -9.18
C VAL A 8 1.48 -3.40 -7.69
N HIS A 9 1.71 -2.14 -7.36
CA HIS A 9 1.66 -1.56 -6.04
C HIS A 9 0.37 -0.78 -5.87
N GLY A 10 -0.30 -0.93 -4.74
CA GLY A 10 -1.64 -0.38 -4.56
C GLY A 10 -1.95 -0.01 -3.13
N GLY A 11 -2.64 1.11 -2.96
CA GLY A 11 -3.15 1.59 -1.69
C GLY A 11 -4.64 1.92 -1.82
N ILE A 12 -5.43 1.51 -0.84
CA ILE A 12 -6.87 1.75 -0.79
C ILE A 12 -7.24 2.41 0.54
N ASP A 13 -8.14 3.39 0.49
CA ASP A 13 -8.74 3.91 1.72
C ASP A 13 -9.69 2.88 2.31
N GLY A 14 -9.54 2.67 3.62
CA GLY A 14 -10.35 1.70 4.33
C GLY A 14 -11.83 2.06 4.33
N PHE A 15 -12.17 3.31 4.55
CA PHE A 15 -13.56 3.73 4.73
C PHE A 15 -14.30 3.83 3.40
N SER A 16 -13.82 4.72 2.52
CA SER A 16 -14.46 5.08 1.24
C SER A 16 -14.22 4.06 0.12
N ARG A 17 -13.23 3.18 0.26
CA ARG A 17 -12.75 2.28 -0.81
C ARG A 17 -12.14 2.99 -2.01
N ALA A 18 -11.84 4.29 -1.88
CA ALA A 18 -11.10 5.02 -2.89
C ALA A 18 -9.71 4.40 -3.07
N VAL A 19 -9.30 4.17 -4.32
CA VAL A 19 -7.94 3.75 -4.67
C VAL A 19 -7.04 4.98 -4.56
N VAL A 20 -6.21 5.01 -3.50
CA VAL A 20 -5.36 6.15 -3.13
C VAL A 20 -4.12 6.22 -4.03
N TYR A 21 -3.59 5.06 -4.41
CA TYR A 21 -2.64 4.94 -5.51
C TYR A 21 -2.70 3.54 -6.11
N LEU A 22 -2.38 3.46 -7.40
CA LEU A 22 -2.16 2.22 -8.11
C LEU A 22 -1.05 2.46 -9.15
N GLY A 23 0.06 1.74 -9.03
CA GLY A 23 1.23 1.94 -9.88
C GLY A 23 1.89 0.62 -10.24
N CYS A 24 2.39 0.51 -11.46
CA CYS A 24 3.14 -0.66 -11.91
C CYS A 24 4.64 -0.34 -11.93
N ALA A 25 5.46 -1.26 -11.44
CA ALA A 25 6.91 -1.16 -11.47
C ALA A 25 7.54 -2.50 -11.85
N CYS A 26 8.78 -2.48 -12.32
CA CYS A 26 9.54 -3.70 -12.61
C CYS A 26 10.30 -4.23 -11.38
N ASP A 27 10.03 -3.67 -10.19
CA ASP A 27 10.70 -4.01 -8.94
C ASP A 27 9.75 -3.97 -7.74
N ASN A 28 10.11 -4.72 -6.69
CA ASN A 28 9.40 -4.75 -5.41
C ASN A 28 10.16 -3.97 -4.32
N ARG A 29 10.83 -2.88 -4.68
CA ARG A 29 11.64 -2.11 -3.71
C ARG A 29 10.74 -1.24 -2.83
N SER A 30 11.12 -1.15 -1.56
CA SER A 30 10.41 -0.28 -0.61
C SER A 30 10.43 1.20 -0.96
N GLN A 31 11.48 1.64 -1.66
CA GLN A 31 11.57 3.01 -2.18
C GLN A 31 10.46 3.30 -3.18
N THR A 32 10.13 2.35 -4.06
CA THR A 32 9.08 2.50 -5.08
C THR A 32 7.71 2.67 -4.43
N VAL A 33 7.38 1.78 -3.48
CA VAL A 33 6.14 1.87 -2.69
C VAL A 33 6.06 3.19 -1.92
N PHE A 34 7.18 3.60 -1.32
CA PHE A 34 7.24 4.85 -0.56
C PHE A 34 7.02 6.09 -1.43
N GLN A 35 7.59 6.14 -2.63
CA GLN A 35 7.37 7.24 -3.58
C GLN A 35 5.89 7.32 -4.02
N LEU A 36 5.28 6.18 -4.36
CA LEU A 36 3.85 6.13 -4.67
C LEU A 36 2.99 6.64 -3.51
N PHE A 37 3.36 6.25 -2.27
CA PHE A 37 2.70 6.74 -1.07
C PHE A 37 2.84 8.25 -0.89
N LEU A 38 4.04 8.82 -1.03
CA LEU A 38 4.26 10.27 -0.93
C LEU A 38 3.44 11.04 -1.98
N ASN A 39 3.45 10.59 -3.23
CA ASN A 39 2.67 11.19 -4.30
C ASN A 39 1.16 11.11 -4.02
N SER A 40 0.70 10.01 -3.41
CA SER A 40 -0.70 9.90 -3.03
C SER A 40 -1.09 10.89 -1.93
N MET A 41 -0.17 11.22 -1.02
CA MET A 41 -0.43 12.21 0.03
C MET A 41 -0.54 13.64 -0.50
N SER A 42 0.13 13.98 -1.61
CA SER A 42 -0.03 15.30 -2.22
C SER A 42 -1.40 15.49 -2.88
N THR A 43 -1.98 14.41 -3.42
CA THR A 43 -3.31 14.45 -4.05
C THR A 43 -4.43 14.32 -3.03
N TYR A 44 -4.24 13.44 -2.04
CA TYR A 44 -5.19 13.21 -0.97
C TYR A 44 -4.75 13.92 0.31
N LYS A 45 -4.74 13.22 1.44
CA LYS A 45 -4.26 13.72 2.73
C LYS A 45 -3.45 12.62 3.41
N CYS A 46 -2.61 13.00 4.36
CA CYS A 46 -1.89 12.04 5.18
C CYS A 46 -2.89 11.16 5.96
N PRO A 47 -2.81 9.83 5.84
CA PRO A 47 -3.64 8.94 6.64
C PRO A 47 -3.18 8.97 8.10
N ARG A 48 -4.12 8.84 9.04
CA ARG A 48 -3.79 8.74 10.48
C ARG A 48 -3.30 7.34 10.87
N ARG A 49 -3.81 6.31 10.17
CA ARG A 49 -3.41 4.92 10.35
C ARG A 49 -3.33 4.23 9.00
N ILE A 50 -2.32 3.39 8.83
CA ILE A 50 -2.19 2.50 7.69
C ILE A 50 -2.22 1.05 8.18
N ARG A 51 -2.66 0.15 7.29
CA ARG A 51 -2.56 -1.29 7.50
C ARG A 51 -1.73 -1.88 6.37
N SER A 52 -0.76 -2.70 6.72
CA SER A 52 0.02 -3.49 5.77
C SER A 52 0.19 -4.91 6.30
N ASP A 53 0.57 -5.82 5.43
CA ASP A 53 1.18 -7.08 5.84
C ASP A 53 2.63 -6.85 6.33
N HIS A 54 3.30 -7.95 6.70
CA HIS A 54 4.69 -7.94 7.17
C HIS A 54 5.72 -7.89 6.03
N GLY A 55 5.34 -7.40 4.85
CA GLY A 55 6.18 -7.33 3.67
C GLY A 55 7.30 -6.30 3.77
N THR A 56 8.48 -6.63 3.22
CA THR A 56 9.65 -5.75 3.25
C THR A 56 9.48 -4.52 2.37
N GLU A 57 8.62 -4.58 1.34
CA GLU A 57 8.31 -3.42 0.49
C GLU A 57 7.61 -2.30 1.26
N ASN A 58 6.88 -2.61 2.33
CA ASN A 58 6.13 -1.61 3.10
C ASN A 58 6.97 -0.90 4.19
N VAL A 59 8.23 -1.32 4.40
CA VAL A 59 9.11 -0.80 5.47
C VAL A 59 9.35 0.70 5.35
N GLY A 60 9.46 1.24 4.12
CA GLY A 60 9.67 2.67 3.91
C GLY A 60 8.50 3.50 4.42
N VAL A 61 7.28 3.09 4.07
CA VAL A 61 6.04 3.73 4.52
C VAL A 61 5.88 3.58 6.04
N ALA A 62 6.13 2.38 6.58
CA ALA A 62 6.06 2.10 8.01
C ALA A 62 6.97 3.02 8.83
N ARG A 63 8.23 3.15 8.40
CA ARG A 63 9.22 4.01 9.06
C ARG A 63 8.79 5.47 9.05
N TRP A 64 8.31 5.96 7.91
CA TRP A 64 7.83 7.34 7.79
C TRP A 64 6.63 7.61 8.71
N MET A 65 5.63 6.72 8.73
CA MET A 65 4.46 6.86 9.61
C MET A 65 4.84 6.87 11.10
N LEU A 66 5.78 6.01 11.50
CA LEU A 66 6.29 5.96 12.88
C LEU A 66 7.07 7.23 13.25
N GLN A 67 7.86 7.78 12.32
CA GLN A 67 8.57 9.04 12.53
C GLN A 67 7.62 10.24 12.60
N HIS A 68 6.59 10.26 11.75
CA HIS A 68 5.65 11.38 11.66
C HIS A 68 4.68 11.46 12.85
N PHE A 69 4.11 10.34 13.28
CA PHE A 69 3.09 10.29 14.34
C PHE A 69 3.60 9.82 15.70
N GLY A 70 4.82 9.28 15.75
CA GLY A 70 5.39 8.63 16.92
C GLY A 70 4.84 7.21 17.15
N PRO A 71 5.64 6.32 17.79
CA PRO A 71 5.25 4.93 18.05
C PRO A 71 4.06 4.80 19.01
N ALA A 72 3.91 5.74 19.95
CA ALA A 72 2.81 5.75 20.91
C ALA A 72 1.42 5.86 20.23
N SER A 73 1.35 6.52 19.08
CA SER A 73 0.12 6.72 18.31
C SER A 73 -0.37 5.46 17.59
N LYS A 74 0.46 4.41 17.53
CA LYS A 74 0.23 3.17 16.76
C LYS A 74 -0.28 3.47 15.32
N PRO A 75 0.50 4.22 14.52
CA PRO A 75 0.07 4.66 13.19
C PRO A 75 0.12 3.55 12.13
N ILE A 76 0.82 2.45 12.39
CA ILE A 76 0.85 1.28 11.51
C ILE A 76 0.23 0.07 12.21
N LEU A 77 -0.64 -0.62 11.49
CA LEU A 77 -1.22 -1.90 11.87
C LEU A 77 -0.63 -2.97 10.95
N THR A 78 0.34 -3.72 11.45
CA THR A 78 0.85 -4.91 10.76
C THR A 78 0.09 -6.14 11.23
N GLY A 79 -0.35 -7.00 10.32
CA GLY A 79 -1.02 -8.24 10.69
C GLY A 79 -1.19 -9.23 9.55
N LEU A 80 -1.87 -10.34 9.84
CA LEU A 80 -2.17 -11.38 8.87
C LEU A 80 -2.97 -10.86 7.67
N SER A 81 -2.72 -11.42 6.49
CA SER A 81 -3.38 -11.04 5.23
C SER A 81 -4.90 -11.09 5.29
N VAL A 82 -5.48 -11.95 6.14
CA VAL A 82 -6.93 -12.06 6.36
C VAL A 82 -7.61 -10.76 6.80
N HIS A 83 -6.84 -9.79 7.33
CA HIS A 83 -7.34 -8.46 7.72
C HIS A 83 -7.18 -7.41 6.60
N ASN A 84 -6.53 -7.77 5.49
CA ASN A 84 -6.28 -6.94 4.31
C ASN A 84 -7.34 -7.18 3.21
N GLN A 85 -8.51 -7.70 3.57
CA GLN A 85 -9.60 -8.05 2.64
C GLN A 85 -9.95 -6.95 1.63
N ARG A 86 -9.79 -5.67 2.02
CA ARG A 86 -10.11 -4.52 1.18
C ARG A 86 -9.17 -4.41 -0.02
N ILE A 87 -7.86 -4.53 0.23
CA ILE A 87 -6.87 -4.50 -0.85
C ILE A 87 -6.88 -5.83 -1.60
N GLU A 88 -7.13 -6.97 -0.93
CA GLU A 88 -7.30 -8.26 -1.60
C GLU A 88 -8.49 -8.28 -2.57
N ARG A 89 -9.59 -7.60 -2.24
CA ARG A 89 -10.70 -7.40 -3.17
C ARG A 89 -10.29 -6.56 -4.37
N LEU A 90 -9.61 -5.44 -4.14
CA LEU A 90 -9.08 -4.60 -5.24
C LEU A 90 -8.17 -5.41 -6.16
N TRP A 91 -7.32 -6.28 -5.61
CA TRP A 91 -6.46 -7.14 -6.42
C TRP A 91 -7.24 -8.09 -7.34
N ARG A 92 -8.42 -8.56 -6.95
CA ARG A 92 -9.28 -9.33 -7.86
C ARG A 92 -9.76 -8.49 -9.03
N ASP A 93 -10.18 -7.25 -8.77
CA ASP A 93 -10.67 -6.34 -9.81
C ASP A 93 -9.53 -5.92 -10.76
N VAL A 94 -8.34 -5.60 -10.24
CA VAL A 94 -7.13 -5.29 -11.04
C VAL A 94 -6.71 -6.49 -11.89
N ASN A 95 -6.71 -7.70 -11.33
CA ASN A 95 -6.38 -8.91 -12.08
C ASN A 95 -7.35 -9.16 -13.23
N THR A 96 -8.64 -8.87 -13.03
CA THR A 96 -9.70 -9.12 -14.03
C THR A 96 -9.76 -8.06 -15.12
N CYS A 97 -9.44 -6.80 -14.80
CA CYS A 97 -9.62 -5.69 -15.73
C CYS A 97 -8.33 -5.21 -16.41
N VAL A 98 -7.16 -5.49 -15.82
CA VAL A 98 -5.87 -4.90 -16.25
C VAL A 98 -4.84 -5.95 -16.64
N ILE A 99 -4.76 -7.06 -15.90
CA ILE A 99 -3.67 -8.05 -16.04
C ILE A 99 -4.10 -9.25 -16.90
N SER A 100 -5.40 -9.53 -16.99
CA SER A 100 -5.99 -10.63 -17.75
C SER A 100 -5.72 -10.57 -19.25
#